data_AF-X1MRY2-F1
#
_entry.id   AF-X1MRY2-F1
#
_cell.length_a   1.000
_cell.length_b   1.000
_cell.length_c   1.000
_cell.angle_alpha   90.00
_cell.angle_beta   90.00
_cell.angle_gamma   90.00
#
_symmetry.space_group_name_H-M   'P 1'
#
loop_
_entity.id
_entity.type
_entity.pdbx_description
1 polymer ?
#
loop_
_entity_poly.entity_id
_entity_poly.type
_entity_poly.pdbx_seq_one_letter_code
_entity_poly.pdbx_strand_id
1 'polypeptide(L)'
;MDDKKKSYKVKIEEIDEELEEIKEAVIKYAGNIGVEVVIGSDHKLKITSSEKINVPGKGTKERESLIELLSQLNRLEEVSAFDVAELKKVIKEEKWDSVILDEIKKFVEIETVKSVRLSKSKRED
;
A
#
# COMPACT_ATOMS: atom_id res chain seq x y z
N MET A 1 19.70 -31.46 10.26
CA MET A 1 20.00 -30.30 9.40
C MET A 1 19.12 -29.09 9.76
N ASP A 2 18.50 -29.12 10.94
CA ASP A 2 17.30 -28.35 11.27
C ASP A 2 17.65 -27.16 12.18
N ASP A 3 18.68 -27.30 13.01
CA ASP A 3 19.18 -26.25 13.92
C ASP A 3 19.79 -25.06 13.18
N LYS A 4 20.55 -25.29 12.11
CA LYS A 4 21.10 -24.20 11.27
C LYS A 4 19.99 -23.39 10.61
N LYS A 5 18.97 -24.06 10.07
CA LYS A 5 17.82 -23.39 9.42
C LYS A 5 17.03 -22.56 10.43
N LYS A 6 16.82 -23.08 11.65
CA LYS A 6 16.17 -22.35 12.73
C LYS A 6 16.97 -21.12 13.17
N SER A 7 18.30 -21.26 13.30
CA SER A 7 19.18 -20.13 13.65
C SER A 7 19.21 -19.03 12.58
N TYR A 8 19.22 -19.38 11.29
CA TYR A 8 19.11 -18.38 10.22
C TYR A 8 17.75 -17.68 10.22
N LYS A 9 16.67 -18.40 10.52
CA LYS A 9 15.34 -17.80 10.59
C LYS A 9 15.26 -16.70 11.66
N VAL A 10 15.75 -16.99 12.86
CA VAL A 10 15.78 -16.00 13.97
C VAL A 10 16.60 -14.77 13.57
N LYS A 11 17.79 -14.95 12.99
CA LYS A 11 18.61 -13.82 12.53
C LYS A 11 17.95 -12.99 11.45
N ILE A 12 17.19 -13.62 10.55
CA ILE A 12 16.45 -12.90 9.51
C ILE A 12 15.34 -12.06 10.18
N GLU A 13 14.62 -12.63 11.13
CA GLU A 13 13.57 -11.91 11.87
C GLU A 13 14.15 -10.71 12.64
N GLU A 14 15.30 -10.87 13.31
CA GLU A 14 16.01 -9.76 13.99
C GLU A 14 16.43 -8.65 12.99
N ILE A 15 17.01 -9.03 11.85
CA ILE A 15 17.43 -8.07 10.82
C ILE A 15 16.23 -7.34 10.19
N ASP A 16 15.11 -8.04 9.96
CA ASP A 16 13.89 -7.41 9.42
C ASP A 16 13.29 -6.41 10.42
N GLU A 17 13.32 -6.71 11.73
CA GLU A 17 12.88 -5.79 12.79
C GLU A 17 13.74 -4.52 12.82
N GLU A 18 15.07 -4.66 12.90
CA GLU A 18 15.99 -3.50 12.88
C GLU A 18 15.79 -2.65 11.60
N LEU A 19 15.55 -3.31 10.48
CA LEU A 19 15.36 -2.66 9.19
C LEU A 19 14.01 -1.93 9.11
N GLU A 20 12.97 -2.42 9.80
CA GLU A 20 11.67 -1.75 9.93
C GLU A 20 11.78 -0.47 10.77
N GLU A 21 12.46 -0.53 11.92
CA GLU A 21 12.71 0.65 12.76
C GLU A 21 13.45 1.77 12.00
N ILE A 22 14.45 1.41 11.20
CA ILE A 22 15.20 2.36 10.36
C ILE A 22 14.28 2.99 9.31
N LYS A 23 13.40 2.21 8.65
CA LYS A 23 12.46 2.73 7.66
C LYS A 23 11.52 3.75 8.30
N GLU A 24 10.97 3.45 9.47
CA GLU A 24 10.09 4.35 10.20
C GLU A 24 10.81 5.65 10.59
N ALA A 25 12.04 5.55 11.10
CA ALA A 25 12.86 6.72 11.43
C ALA A 25 13.11 7.60 10.20
N VAL A 26 13.41 7.00 9.04
CA VAL A 26 13.59 7.73 7.77
C VAL A 26 12.30 8.40 7.32
N ILE A 27 11.16 7.70 7.38
CA ILE A 27 9.85 8.26 7.02
C ILE A 27 9.53 9.48 7.90
N LYS A 28 9.78 9.38 9.21
CA LYS A 28 9.55 10.46 10.17
C LYS A 28 10.47 11.64 9.92
N TYR A 29 11.76 11.38 9.73
CA TYR A 29 12.76 12.40 9.41
C TYR A 29 12.41 13.15 8.13
N ALA A 30 12.14 12.41 7.06
CA ALA A 30 11.77 12.94 5.76
C ALA A 30 10.46 13.74 5.82
N GLY A 31 9.48 13.24 6.56
CA GLY A 31 8.20 13.92 6.80
C GLY A 31 8.35 15.24 7.57
N ASN A 32 9.24 15.30 8.58
CA ASN A 32 9.48 16.51 9.36
C ASN A 32 10.15 17.62 8.55
N ILE A 33 11.00 17.25 7.60
CA ILE A 33 11.79 18.20 6.78
C ILE A 33 11.09 18.47 5.43
N GLY A 34 10.08 17.68 5.08
CA GLY A 34 9.33 17.83 3.83
C GLY A 34 10.09 17.34 2.60
N VAL A 35 10.92 16.31 2.74
CA VAL A 35 11.70 15.73 1.64
C VAL A 35 11.18 14.35 1.25
N GLU A 36 11.23 14.03 -0.05
CA GLU A 36 10.85 12.70 -0.55
C GLU A 36 12.07 11.82 -0.87
N VAL A 37 13.27 12.39 -0.89
CA VAL A 37 14.51 11.68 -1.19
C VAL A 37 15.59 12.09 -0.19
N VAL A 38 16.20 11.09 0.45
CA VAL A 38 17.38 11.26 1.31
C VAL A 38 18.58 10.72 0.55
N ILE A 39 19.56 11.58 0.27
CA ILE A 39 20.78 11.21 -0.46
C ILE A 39 21.89 10.95 0.57
N GLY A 40 22.44 9.74 0.53
CA GLY A 40 23.67 9.38 1.23
C GLY A 40 24.87 9.34 0.29
N SER A 41 26.02 8.94 0.83
CA SER A 41 27.29 8.95 0.09
C SER A 41 27.27 8.06 -1.16
N ASP A 42 26.77 6.82 -1.06
CA ASP A 42 26.73 5.87 -2.19
C ASP A 42 25.29 5.56 -2.67
N HIS A 43 24.32 5.69 -1.76
CA HIS A 43 22.94 5.32 -2.00
C HIS A 43 21.98 6.47 -1.73
N LYS A 44 20.78 6.39 -2.30
CA LYS A 44 19.65 7.25 -2.00
C LYS A 44 18.48 6.42 -1.50
N LEU A 45 17.74 6.99 -0.57
CA LEU A 45 16.46 6.48 -0.09
C LEU A 45 15.36 7.34 -0.70
N LYS A 46 14.47 6.72 -1.47
CA LYS A 46 13.25 7.37 -1.96
C LYS A 46 12.10 6.95 -1.04
N ILE A 47 11.47 7.93 -0.41
CA ILE A 47 10.20 7.77 0.28
C ILE A 47 9.10 7.96 -0.75
N THR A 48 8.10 7.10 -0.75
CA THR A 48 6.92 7.22 -1.63
C THR A 48 5.67 6.99 -0.80
N SER A 49 4.76 7.94 -0.89
CA SER A 49 3.41 7.83 -0.33
C SER A 49 2.51 7.17 -1.36
N SER A 50 1.74 6.19 -0.95
CA SER A 50 0.78 5.52 -1.80
C SER A 50 -0.48 5.20 -1.02
N GLU A 51 -1.64 5.35 -1.66
CA GLU A 51 -2.89 4.92 -1.08
C GLU A 51 -3.03 3.41 -1.22
N LYS A 52 -3.22 2.75 -0.08
CA LYS A 52 -3.56 1.34 0.01
C LYS A 52 -5.06 1.26 0.28
N ILE A 53 -5.79 0.84 -0.74
CA ILE A 53 -7.22 0.59 -0.64
C ILE A 53 -7.39 -0.85 -0.15
N ASN A 54 -7.99 -1.03 1.01
CA ASN A 54 -8.34 -2.31 1.59
C ASN A 54 -9.82 -2.58 1.33
N VAL A 55 -10.09 -3.69 0.63
CA VAL A 55 -11.45 -4.08 0.22
C VAL A 55 -11.90 -5.22 1.13
N PRO A 56 -13.16 -5.22 1.58
CA PRO A 56 -13.67 -6.24 2.48
C PRO A 56 -13.45 -7.67 1.96
N GLY A 57 -13.08 -8.55 2.90
CA GLY A 57 -12.71 -9.94 2.63
C GLY A 57 -13.83 -10.77 2.00
N LYS A 58 -13.49 -11.89 1.36
CA LYS A 58 -14.51 -12.81 0.81
C LYS A 58 -15.39 -13.34 1.93
N GLY A 59 -16.71 -13.31 1.74
CA GLY A 59 -17.69 -13.83 2.70
C GLY A 59 -18.03 -12.91 3.87
N THR A 60 -17.59 -11.65 3.86
CA THR A 60 -18.06 -10.65 4.84
C THR A 60 -19.34 -9.97 4.35
N LYS A 61 -20.23 -9.62 5.30
CA LYS A 61 -21.47 -8.88 5.00
C LYS A 61 -21.22 -7.53 4.31
N GLU A 62 -20.11 -6.88 4.67
CA GLU A 62 -19.69 -5.62 4.05
C GLU A 62 -19.39 -5.79 2.56
N ARG A 63 -18.75 -6.92 2.18
CA ARG A 63 -18.50 -7.23 0.77
C ARG A 63 -19.81 -7.49 0.02
N GLU A 64 -20.74 -8.23 0.62
CA GLU A 64 -22.06 -8.47 0.00
C GLU A 64 -22.82 -7.17 -0.22
N SER A 65 -22.82 -6.28 0.79
CA SER A 65 -23.44 -4.96 0.71
C SER A 65 -22.79 -4.09 -0.39
N LEU A 66 -21.46 -4.14 -0.51
CA LEU A 66 -20.74 -3.42 -1.56
C LEU A 66 -21.02 -3.98 -2.96
N ILE A 67 -21.16 -5.31 -3.10
CA ILE A 67 -21.55 -5.94 -4.37
C ILE A 67 -22.98 -5.52 -4.76
N GLU A 68 -23.91 -5.53 -3.80
CA GLU A 68 -25.29 -5.10 -4.03
C GLU A 68 -25.35 -3.63 -4.46
N LEU A 69 -24.61 -2.74 -3.78
CA LEU A 69 -24.48 -1.33 -4.16
C LEU A 69 -23.96 -1.18 -5.59
N LEU A 70 -22.89 -1.89 -5.95
CA LEU A 70 -22.33 -1.84 -7.31
C LEU A 70 -23.30 -2.39 -8.38
N SER A 71 -24.13 -3.37 -8.00
CA SER A 71 -25.20 -3.89 -8.87
C SER A 71 -26.30 -2.84 -9.09
N GLN A 72 -26.74 -2.17 -8.02
CA GLN A 72 -27.73 -1.09 -8.08
C GLN A 72 -27.23 0.11 -8.91
N LEU A 73 -25.93 0.41 -8.85
CA LEU A 73 -25.28 1.45 -9.62
C LEU A 73 -24.91 1.03 -11.05
N ASN A 74 -25.19 -0.23 -11.42
CA ASN A 74 -24.86 -0.81 -12.74
C ASN A 74 -23.36 -0.72 -13.07
N ARG A 75 -22.51 -0.82 -12.04
CA ARG A 75 -21.05 -0.73 -12.11
C ARG A 75 -20.34 -2.06 -11.91
N LEU A 76 -21.07 -3.11 -11.55
CA LEU A 76 -20.53 -4.43 -11.28
C LEU A 76 -19.80 -5.05 -12.49
N GLU A 77 -20.27 -4.80 -13.71
CA GLU A 77 -19.63 -5.28 -14.95
C GLU A 77 -18.31 -4.58 -15.25
N GLU A 78 -18.18 -3.29 -14.91
CA GLU A 78 -16.94 -2.51 -15.14
C GLU A 78 -15.78 -2.94 -14.24
N VAL A 79 -16.07 -3.69 -13.16
CA VAL A 79 -15.08 -4.30 -12.28
C VAL A 79 -15.05 -5.82 -12.43
N SER A 80 -15.31 -6.35 -13.63
CA SER A 80 -15.27 -7.79 -13.95
C SER A 80 -15.97 -8.67 -12.91
N ALA A 81 -17.22 -8.35 -12.57
CA ALA A 81 -17.99 -9.07 -11.56
C ALA A 81 -17.34 -9.05 -10.15
N PHE A 82 -16.91 -7.87 -9.72
CA PHE A 82 -16.31 -7.60 -8.41
C PHE A 82 -14.88 -8.15 -8.23
N ASP A 83 -14.04 -7.93 -9.23
CA ASP A 83 -12.60 -8.08 -9.09
C ASP A 83 -12.03 -6.96 -8.21
N VAL A 84 -11.32 -7.37 -7.16
CA VAL A 84 -10.76 -6.46 -6.15
C VAL A 84 -9.68 -5.56 -6.76
N ALA A 85 -8.89 -6.06 -7.71
CA ALA A 85 -7.85 -5.26 -8.34
C ALA A 85 -8.45 -4.20 -9.27
N GLU A 86 -9.50 -4.56 -10.02
CA GLU A 86 -10.23 -3.60 -10.85
C GLU A 86 -10.93 -2.54 -10.01
N LEU A 87 -11.61 -2.92 -8.92
CA LEU A 87 -12.24 -1.96 -8.03
C LEU A 87 -11.22 -0.95 -7.45
N LYS A 88 -10.07 -1.44 -6.96
CA LYS A 88 -9.00 -0.55 -6.48
C LYS A 88 -8.50 0.39 -7.57
N LYS A 89 -8.39 -0.11 -8.80
CA LYS A 89 -7.95 0.67 -9.95
C LYS A 89 -8.97 1.77 -10.30
N VAL A 90 -10.25 1.44 -10.34
CA VAL A 90 -11.35 2.41 -10.58
C VAL A 90 -11.36 3.51 -9.52
N ILE A 91 -11.23 3.14 -8.23
CA ILE A 91 -11.20 4.12 -7.14
C ILE A 91 -9.97 5.01 -7.23
N LYS A 92 -8.80 4.42 -7.52
CA LYS A 92 -7.52 5.16 -7.60
C LYS A 92 -7.43 6.06 -8.84
N GLU A 93 -8.00 5.63 -9.96
CA GLU A 93 -8.04 6.42 -11.21
C GLU A 93 -9.25 7.36 -11.28
N GLU A 94 -10.08 7.40 -10.22
CA GLU A 94 -11.30 8.22 -10.13
C GLU A 94 -12.20 8.11 -11.38
N LYS A 95 -12.39 6.89 -11.90
CA LYS A 95 -13.12 6.66 -13.16
C LYS A 95 -14.62 6.88 -13.08
N TRP A 96 -15.19 6.81 -11.88
CA TRP A 96 -16.61 7.01 -11.64
C TRP A 96 -16.87 8.38 -11.02
N ASP A 97 -18.13 8.83 -11.10
CA ASP A 97 -18.57 10.03 -10.42
C ASP A 97 -18.16 10.04 -8.95
N SER A 98 -17.78 11.22 -8.47
CA SER A 98 -17.33 11.42 -7.08
C SER A 98 -18.37 10.96 -6.06
N VAL A 99 -19.66 11.08 -6.38
CA VAL A 99 -20.77 10.59 -5.54
C VAL A 99 -20.74 9.06 -5.40
N ILE A 100 -20.52 8.34 -6.49
CA ILE A 100 -20.42 6.86 -6.49
C ILE A 100 -19.17 6.44 -5.72
N LEU A 101 -18.04 7.11 -5.97
CA LEU A 101 -16.79 6.84 -5.27
C LEU A 101 -16.91 7.10 -3.77
N ASP A 102 -17.63 8.14 -3.33
CA ASP A 102 -17.86 8.44 -1.92
C ASP A 102 -18.68 7.33 -1.23
N GLU A 103 -19.74 6.85 -1.89
CA GLU A 103 -20.52 5.72 -1.38
C GLU A 103 -19.67 4.46 -1.23
N ILE A 104 -18.82 4.14 -2.22
CA ILE A 104 -17.92 2.99 -2.16
C ILE A 104 -16.84 3.17 -1.08
N LYS A 105 -16.32 4.39 -0.92
CA LYS A 105 -15.33 4.74 0.12
C LYS A 105 -15.84 4.50 1.54
N LYS A 106 -17.16 4.37 1.76
CA LYS A 106 -17.73 3.97 3.06
C LYS A 106 -17.54 2.49 3.38
N PHE A 107 -17.29 1.66 2.37
CA PHE A 107 -17.10 0.21 2.52
C PHE A 107 -15.65 -0.23 2.40
N VAL A 108 -14.76 0.65 1.93
CA VAL A 108 -13.33 0.36 1.76
C VAL A 108 -12.51 1.23 2.69
N GLU A 109 -11.43 0.68 3.22
CA GLU A 109 -10.51 1.42 4.07
C GLU A 109 -9.35 1.94 3.22
N ILE A 110 -9.14 3.26 3.19
CA ILE A 110 -8.04 3.88 2.45
C ILE A 110 -6.97 4.30 3.45
N GLU A 111 -5.88 3.56 3.47
CA GLU A 111 -4.72 3.88 4.29
C GLU A 111 -3.64 4.55 3.44
N THR A 112 -3.05 5.63 3.92
CA THR A 112 -1.84 6.18 3.29
C THR A 112 -0.63 5.44 3.81
N VAL A 113 -0.04 4.57 2.98
CA VAL A 113 1.17 3.85 3.32
C VAL A 113 2.38 4.54 2.71
N LYS A 114 3.43 4.71 3.53
CA LYS A 114 4.73 5.23 3.09
C LYS A 114 5.69 4.07 2.94
N SER A 115 6.33 3.99 1.80
CA SER A 115 7.37 2.99 1.51
C SER A 115 8.70 3.68 1.31
N VAL A 116 9.77 3.03 1.79
CA VAL A 116 11.15 3.49 1.60
C VAL A 116 11.86 2.52 0.68
N ARG A 117 12.43 3.03 -0.41
CA ARG A 117 13.23 2.25 -1.36
C ARG A 117 14.66 2.77 -1.41
N LEU A 118 15.61 1.90 -1.05
CA LEU A 118 17.03 2.14 -1.25
C LEU A 118 17.41 1.89 -2.72
N SER A 119 18.24 2.73 -3.29
CA SER A 119 18.81 2.55 -4.63
C SER A 119 20.18 3.21 -4.70
N LYS A 120 21.06 2.75 -5.60
CA LYS A 120 22.34 3.44 -5.82
C LYS A 120 22.08 4.88 -6.26
N SER A 121 22.87 5.80 -5.71
CA SER A 121 22.86 7.18 -6.18
C SER A 121 23.68 7.22 -7.47
N LYS A 122 23.06 7.60 -8.59
CA LYS A 122 23.84 8.08 -9.74
C LYS A 122 24.38 9.43 -9.31
N ARG A 123 25.65 9.47 -8.93
CA ARG A 123 26.41 10.71 -9.08
C ARG A 123 26.51 10.92 -10.59
N GLU A 124 25.82 11.92 -11.12
CA GLU A 124 26.23 12.47 -12.40
C GLU A 124 27.54 13.19 -12.09
N ASP A 125 28.65 12.61 -12.55
CA ASP A 125 29.94 13.30 -12.72
C ASP A 125 29.81 14.34 -13.83
#